data_AF-A0A0U1D5Q3-F1
#
_entry.id   AF-A0A0U1D5Q3-F1
#
_cell.length_a   1.000
_cell.length_b   1.000
_cell.length_c   1.000
_cell.angle_alpha   90.00
_cell.angle_beta   90.00
_cell.angle_gamma   90.00
#
_symmetry.space_group_name_H-M   'P 1'
#
loop_
_entity.id
_entity.type
_entity.pdbx_description
1 polymer ?
#
loop_
_entity_poly.entity_id
_entity_poly.type
_entity_poly.pdbx_seq_one_letter_code
_entity_poly.pdbx_strand_id
1 'polypeptide(L)'
;MAVTLCVPPRAGELCAPVRFLVRHESVVMELTARHRITSVEWDEREHAVAMVVEITDPETARPVDVRIDVVERGAGTSGPPTGARATTIGTITRDGRRYAVVGTYLGVVADEN
;
A
#
# COMPACT_ATOMS: atom_id res chain seq x y z
N MET A 1 -4.83 6.67 10.62
CA MET A 1 -3.42 6.53 11.06
C MET A 1 -2.59 6.32 9.81
N ALA A 2 -1.45 6.98 9.68
CA ALA A 2 -0.63 6.88 8.48
C ALA A 2 0.39 5.75 8.63
N VAL A 3 0.63 5.00 7.55
CA VAL A 3 1.46 3.79 7.51
C VAL A 3 2.57 3.96 6.46
N THR A 4 3.74 3.38 6.71
CA THR A 4 4.87 3.39 5.77
C THR A 4 5.36 1.97 5.58
N LEU A 5 5.64 1.53 4.36
CA LEU A 5 6.11 0.17 4.07
C LEU A 5 7.64 0.06 3.99
N CYS A 6 8.35 1.17 3.76
CA CYS A 6 9.81 1.20 3.67
C CYS A 6 10.42 2.18 4.69
N VAL A 7 10.45 3.48 4.39
CA VAL A 7 10.97 4.52 5.28
C VAL A 7 9.97 5.69 5.33
N PRO A 8 9.74 6.32 6.50
CA PRO A 8 8.96 7.54 6.56
C PRO A 8 9.68 8.74 5.89
N PRO A 9 8.93 9.70 5.31
CA PRO A 9 9.50 10.97 4.88
C PRO A 9 10.14 11.73 6.05
N ARG A 10 11.20 12.49 5.76
CA ARG A 10 11.88 13.36 6.72
C ARG A 10 10.96 14.53 7.09
N ALA A 11 11.18 15.11 8.26
CA ALA A 11 10.50 16.35 8.64
C ALA A 11 10.82 17.45 7.62
N GLY A 12 9.79 18.10 7.08
CA GLY A 12 9.94 19.14 6.06
C GLY A 12 10.22 18.64 4.63
N GLU A 13 10.26 17.33 4.40
CA GLU A 13 10.41 16.78 3.04
C GLU A 13 9.11 16.98 2.24
N LEU A 14 9.23 17.52 1.03
CA LEU A 14 8.08 17.72 0.14
C LEU A 14 7.54 16.36 -0.30
N CYS A 15 6.24 16.15 -0.06
CA CYS A 15 5.53 14.96 -0.49
C CYS A 15 4.27 15.37 -1.26
N ALA A 16 3.99 14.68 -2.37
CA ALA A 16 2.78 14.85 -3.14
C ALA A 16 1.80 13.70 -2.86
N PRO A 17 0.51 13.98 -2.62
CA PRO A 17 -0.49 12.93 -2.49
C PRO A 17 -0.81 12.34 -3.88
N VAL A 18 -0.61 11.03 -4.02
CA VAL A 18 -0.97 10.27 -5.21
C VAL A 18 -2.02 9.23 -4.84
N ARG A 19 -3.03 9.11 -5.69
CA ARG A 19 -4.15 8.19 -5.52
C ARG A 19 -3.94 6.97 -6.42
N PHE A 20 -3.82 5.80 -5.81
CA PHE A 20 -3.69 4.52 -6.49
C PHE A 20 -4.99 3.72 -6.39
N LEU A 21 -5.40 3.09 -7.48
CA LEU A 21 -6.54 2.18 -7.53
C LEU A 21 -6.03 0.74 -7.56
N VAL A 22 -6.20 0.03 -6.45
CA VAL A 22 -5.88 -1.40 -6.34
C VAL A 22 -7.10 -2.20 -6.77
N ARG A 23 -7.10 -2.61 -8.05
CA ARG A 23 -8.22 -3.30 -8.70
C ARG A 23 -8.22 -4.83 -8.49
N HIS A 24 -7.09 -5.38 -8.06
CA HIS A 24 -6.91 -6.83 -7.86
C HIS A 24 -6.77 -7.16 -6.37
N GLU A 25 -6.99 -8.43 -6.01
CA GLU A 25 -6.78 -8.93 -4.64
C GLU A 25 -5.31 -8.88 -4.23
N SER A 26 -4.39 -8.90 -5.19
CA SER A 26 -2.96 -8.72 -4.98
C SER A 26 -2.38 -7.95 -6.17
N VAL A 27 -1.60 -6.90 -5.89
CA VAL A 27 -0.89 -6.12 -6.92
C VAL A 27 0.52 -5.80 -6.45
N VAL A 28 1.50 -5.91 -7.35
CA VAL A 28 2.84 -5.35 -7.15
C VAL A 28 2.88 -3.97 -7.81
N MET A 29 3.41 -2.99 -7.09
CA MET A 29 3.55 -1.62 -7.58
C MET A 29 4.80 -0.97 -7.00
N GLU A 30 5.28 0.05 -7.69
CA GLU A 30 6.41 0.86 -7.25
C GLU A 30 5.96 2.04 -6.40
N LEU A 31 6.71 2.31 -5.33
CA LEU A 31 6.61 3.54 -4.55
C LEU A 31 8.01 4.12 -4.36
N THR A 32 8.09 5.41 -4.00
CA THR A 32 9.35 5.97 -3.51
C THR A 32 9.72 5.33 -2.16
N ALA A 33 11.01 5.10 -1.91
CA ALA A 33 11.49 4.50 -0.66
C ALA A 33 11.03 5.27 0.58
N ARG A 34 10.87 6.60 0.44
CA ARG A 34 10.23 7.46 1.43
C ARG A 34 8.80 7.74 1.01
N HIS A 35 7.84 7.23 1.75
CA HIS A 35 6.42 7.45 1.46
C HIS A 35 5.59 7.32 2.73
N ARG A 36 4.35 7.81 2.66
CA ARG A 36 3.37 7.68 3.72
C ARG A 36 1.99 7.41 3.15
N ILE A 37 1.44 6.24 3.44
CA ILE A 37 0.07 5.88 3.10
C ILE A 37 -0.85 6.55 4.12
N THR A 38 -1.72 7.45 3.66
CA THR A 38 -2.57 8.29 4.52
C THR A 38 -4.01 7.81 4.60
N SER A 39 -4.51 7.15 3.55
CA SER A 39 -5.83 6.53 3.56
C SER A 39 -5.91 5.28 2.69
N VAL A 40 -6.82 4.40 3.07
CA VAL A 40 -7.35 3.31 2.25
C VAL A 40 -8.85 3.28 2.41
N GLU A 41 -9.56 3.27 1.29
CA GLU A 41 -11.02 3.22 1.25
C GLU A 41 -11.49 2.36 0.07
N TRP A 42 -12.69 1.79 0.19
CA TRP A 42 -13.35 1.18 -0.95
C TRP A 42 -14.00 2.29 -1.77
N ASP A 43 -13.64 2.41 -3.05
CA ASP A 43 -14.29 3.32 -3.98
C ASP A 43 -15.39 2.56 -4.73
N GLU A 44 -16.64 2.89 -4.40
CA GLU A 44 -17.83 2.30 -5.03
C GLU A 44 -17.96 2.64 -6.52
N ARG A 45 -17.43 3.79 -6.97
CA ARG A 45 -17.52 4.22 -8.38
C ARG A 45 -16.48 3.49 -9.23
N GLU A 46 -15.29 3.31 -8.68
CA GLU A 46 -14.18 2.64 -9.36
C GLU A 46 -14.18 1.13 -9.17
N HIS A 47 -15.00 0.62 -8.23
CA HIS A 47 -15.03 -0.77 -7.78
C HIS A 47 -13.63 -1.29 -7.41
N ALA A 48 -12.88 -0.47 -6.66
CA ALA A 48 -11.49 -0.74 -6.32
C ALA A 48 -11.13 -0.17 -4.95
N VAL A 49 -10.03 -0.63 -4.37
CA VAL A 49 -9.46 0.03 -3.19
C VAL A 49 -8.73 1.29 -3.63
N ALA A 50 -9.19 2.45 -3.18
CA ALA A 50 -8.47 3.69 -3.34
C ALA A 50 -7.49 3.87 -2.18
N MET A 51 -6.20 3.92 -2.51
CA MET A 51 -5.12 4.14 -1.57
C MET A 51 -4.47 5.50 -1.86
N VAL A 52 -4.44 6.39 -0.87
CA VAL A 52 -3.75 7.68 -0.99
C VAL A 52 -2.39 7.57 -0.32
N VAL A 53 -1.35 7.90 -1.09
CA VAL A 53 0.05 7.82 -0.66
C VAL A 53 0.70 9.18 -0.89
N GLU A 54 1.23 9.76 0.17
CA GLU A 54 2.20 10.85 0.09
C GLU A 54 3.54 10.24 -0.34
N ILE A 55 3.99 10.55 -1.56
CA ILE A 55 5.28 10.12 -2.09
C ILE A 55 6.24 11.31 -2.14
N THR A 56 7.52 11.08 -1.85
CA THR A 56 8.59 12.05 -2.13
C THR A 56 8.79 12.20 -3.63
N ASP A 57 9.60 13.17 -4.05
CA ASP A 57 9.93 13.38 -5.46
C ASP A 57 10.51 12.10 -6.12
N PRO A 58 9.81 11.49 -7.11
CA PRO A 58 10.27 10.27 -7.77
C PRO A 58 11.55 10.44 -8.59
N GLU A 59 11.91 11.67 -9.01
CA GLU A 59 13.15 11.90 -9.78
C GLU A 59 14.40 11.73 -8.91
N THR A 60 14.27 11.99 -7.61
CA THR A 60 15.40 11.98 -6.67
C THR A 60 15.31 10.85 -5.64
N ALA A 61 14.12 10.30 -5.42
CA ALA A 61 13.92 9.20 -4.49
C ALA A 61 14.13 7.84 -5.14
N ARG A 62 14.81 6.94 -4.43
CA ARG A 62 14.99 5.56 -4.87
C ARG A 62 13.63 4.84 -4.95
N PRO A 63 13.30 4.13 -6.05
CA PRO A 63 12.09 3.33 -6.14
C PRO A 63 12.21 2.03 -5.36
N VAL A 64 11.08 1.56 -4.83
CA VAL A 64 10.93 0.29 -4.12
C VAL A 64 9.69 -0.44 -4.60
N ASP A 65 9.81 -1.76 -4.69
CA ASP A 65 8.67 -2.64 -4.97
C ASP A 65 7.90 -2.95 -3.69
N VAL A 66 6.59 -2.78 -3.76
CA VAL A 66 5.66 -3.18 -2.72
C VAL A 66 4.56 -4.04 -3.30
N ARG A 67 4.09 -5.02 -2.52
CA ARG A 67 2.87 -5.78 -2.83
C ARG A 67 1.74 -5.31 -1.94
N ILE A 68 0.58 -5.01 -2.53
CA ILE A 68 -0.64 -4.69 -1.79
C ILE A 68 -1.62 -5.84 -1.97
N ASP A 69 -2.02 -6.43 -0.85
CA ASP A 69 -2.96 -7.55 -0.75
C ASP A 69 -4.27 -7.06 -0.10
N VAL A 70 -5.42 -7.48 -0.63
CA VAL A 70 -6.77 -7.22 -0.09
C VAL A 70 -7.35 -8.55 0.39
N VAL A 71 -7.37 -8.75 1.72
CA VAL A 71 -7.66 -10.06 2.33
C VAL A 71 -8.98 -10.00 3.09
N GLU A 72 -9.92 -10.90 2.81
CA GLU A 72 -11.19 -10.99 3.54
C GLU A 72 -10.94 -11.32 5.02
N ARG A 73 -11.57 -10.60 5.94
CA ARG A 73 -11.55 -10.93 7.38
C ARG A 73 -12.81 -11.74 7.71
N GLY A 74 -12.74 -13.07 7.58
CA GLY A 74 -13.85 -13.99 7.84
C GLY A 74 -13.37 -15.40 8.22
N ALA A 75 -14.15 -16.10 9.06
CA ALA A 75 -13.74 -17.25 9.85
C ALA A 75 -13.24 -18.46 9.04
N GLY A 76 -11.94 -18.75 9.10
CA GLY A 76 -11.40 -20.08 8.81
C GLY A 76 -10.14 -20.15 7.95
N THR A 77 -9.75 -19.09 7.24
CA THR A 77 -8.59 -19.15 6.36
C THR A 77 -7.72 -17.89 6.47
N SER A 78 -6.44 -18.16 6.74
CA SER A 78 -5.27 -17.30 6.52
C SER A 78 -5.33 -15.91 7.16
N GLY A 79 -4.67 -15.75 8.31
CA GLY A 79 -4.25 -14.43 8.79
C GLY A 79 -3.49 -13.64 7.71
N PRO A 80 -3.25 -12.33 7.91
CA PRO A 80 -2.57 -11.49 6.92
C PRO A 80 -1.28 -12.20 6.46
N PRO A 81 -0.89 -12.13 5.18
CA PRO A 81 0.29 -12.82 4.68
C PRO A 81 1.47 -12.54 5.61
N THR A 82 1.89 -13.55 6.38
CA THR A 82 2.86 -13.41 7.49
C THR A 82 4.30 -13.42 6.99
N GLY A 83 4.57 -12.72 5.89
CA GLY A 83 5.95 -12.37 5.56
C GLY A 83 6.48 -11.42 6.64
N ALA A 84 7.74 -11.56 7.06
CA ALA A 84 8.37 -10.72 8.08
C ALA A 84 8.37 -9.19 7.76
N ARG A 85 7.83 -8.79 6.60
CA ARG A 85 7.74 -7.42 6.09
C ARG A 85 6.31 -6.99 5.73
N ALA A 86 5.30 -7.75 6.14
CA ALA A 86 3.89 -7.42 5.90
C ALA A 86 3.34 -6.51 7.00
N THR A 87 2.67 -5.43 6.60
CA THR A 87 2.06 -4.43 7.47
C THR A 87 0.60 -4.22 7.09
N THR A 88 -0.32 -4.28 8.05
CA THR A 88 -1.71 -3.89 7.80
C THR A 88 -1.78 -2.37 7.61
N ILE A 89 -2.23 -1.93 6.44
CA ILE A 89 -2.40 -0.53 6.09
C ILE A 89 -3.73 0.00 6.65
N GLY A 90 -4.78 -0.81 6.54
CA GLY A 90 -6.10 -0.47 7.06
C GLY A 90 -7.13 -1.55 6.78
N THR A 91 -8.40 -1.19 6.97
CA THR A 91 -9.53 -2.08 6.68
C THR A 91 -10.56 -1.34 5.84
N ILE A 92 -11.16 -2.05 4.90
CA ILE A 92 -12.25 -1.54 4.07
C ILE A 92 -13.49 -2.42 4.26
N THR A 93 -14.64 -1.88 3.89
CA THR A 93 -15.87 -2.65 3.73
C THR A 93 -16.23 -2.63 2.25
N ARG A 94 -16.39 -3.81 1.67
CA ARG A 94 -16.82 -4.03 0.28
C ARG A 94 -17.99 -4.99 0.32
N ASP A 95 -19.11 -4.63 -0.29
CA ASP A 95 -20.32 -5.48 -0.36
C ASP A 95 -20.79 -6.00 1.02
N GLY A 96 -20.65 -5.16 2.06
CA GLY A 96 -20.99 -5.51 3.45
C GLY A 96 -19.99 -6.45 4.15
N ARG A 97 -18.95 -6.92 3.45
CA ARG A 97 -17.87 -7.74 4.00
C ARG A 97 -16.66 -6.88 4.34
N ARG A 98 -15.95 -7.24 5.42
CA ARG A 98 -14.76 -6.52 5.89
C ARG A 98 -13.49 -7.16 5.33
N TYR A 99 -12.64 -6.34 4.73
CA TYR A 99 -11.33 -6.75 4.21
C TYR A 99 -10.21 -5.98 4.92
N ALA A 100 -9.05 -6.60 5.06
CA ALA A 100 -7.80 -5.96 5.44
C ALA A 100 -6.99 -5.63 4.19
N VAL A 101 -6.43 -4.42 4.15
CA VAL A 101 -5.46 -4.01 3.15
C VAL A 101 -4.08 -4.18 3.77
N VAL A 102 -3.25 -5.02 3.18
CA VAL A 102 -1.93 -5.41 3.71
C VAL A 102 -0.87 -5.04 2.68
N GLY A 103 0.13 -4.27 3.10
CA GLY A 103 1.28 -3.94 2.27
C GLY A 103 2.49 -4.79 2.66
N THR A 104 3.25 -5.26 1.68
CA THR A 104 4.49 -6.02 1.89
C THR A 104 5.62 -5.35 1.13
N TYR A 105 6.69 -4.95 1.81
CA TYR A 105 7.91 -4.47 1.15
C TYR A 105 8.67 -5.62 0.51
N LEU A 106 8.83 -5.58 -0.81
CA LEU A 106 9.51 -6.61 -1.58
C LEU A 106 11.00 -6.33 -1.75
N GLY A 107 11.37 -5.04 -1.84
CA GLY A 107 12.75 -4.67 -2.02
C GLY A 107 12.87 -3.37 -2.78
N VAL A 108 14.10 -3.09 -3.14
CA VAL A 108 14.47 -2.00 -4.04
C VAL A 108 14.33 -2.52 -5.47
N VAL A 109 13.80 -1.70 -6.37
CA VAL A 109 13.72 -2.08 -7.77
C VAL A 109 15.14 -2.38 -8.23
N ALA A 110 15.36 -3.61 -8.69
CA ALA A 110 16.63 -3.99 -9.29
C ALA A 110 16.62 -3.38 -10.70
N ASP A 111 17.54 -2.45 -10.96
CA ASP A 111 17.91 -2.12 -12.33
C ASP A 111 18.53 -3.40 -12.92
N GLU A 112 17.73 -4.22 -13.59
CA GLU A 112 18.27 -5.29 -14.44
C GLU A 112 18.94 -4.59 -15.63
N ASN A 113 20.28 -4.50 -15.57
CA ASN A 113 21.14 -4.09 -16.67
C ASN A 113 21.79 -5.30 -17.34
#